data_AF-A0A9V1FGA7-F1
#
_entry.id   AF-A0A9V1FGA7-F1
#
_cell.length_a   1.000
_cell.length_b   1.000
_cell.length_c   1.000
_cell.angle_alpha   90.00
_cell.angle_beta   90.00
_cell.angle_gamma   90.00
#
_symmetry.space_group_name_H-M   'P 1'
#
loop_
_entity.id
_entity.type
_entity.pdbx_description
1 polymer ?
#
loop_
_entity_poly.entity_id
_entity_poly.type
_entity_poly.pdbx_seq_one_letter_code
_entity_poly.pdbx_strand_id
1 'polypeptide(L)'
;MVPSGRKHTGKSGKTSVEDQVVRAYDFEKEDKKDLSGSEEDVTEGKTPVIDKHGKKRTSAGIFEDMGGEVQNMLERFGADINKALLAKRKRLEMYTKASLKTSNQKIEHVWKTQQEQRQKLNQEYSQQFLALFHQWDIDVQKAEEQEEKLANLFRQQQKAFQQSRIVQNQRLKTIRQLYEQFIKSMEDLEKNHDNLLTGAQNELRKEMAMLQKKIMMETVSHYILN
;
A
#
# COMPACT_ATOMS: atom_id res chain seq x y z
N MET A 1 26.04 -11.93 43.44
CA MET A 1 24.67 -12.40 43.15
C MET A 1 24.26 -11.88 41.77
N VAL A 2 23.83 -12.81 40.91
CA VAL A 2 23.03 -12.79 39.65
C VAL A 2 22.89 -11.47 38.84
N PRO A 3 22.98 -11.52 37.49
CA PRO A 3 23.14 -10.36 36.62
C PRO A 3 21.81 -9.84 36.04
N SER A 4 21.81 -8.62 35.49
CA SER A 4 20.76 -8.16 34.57
C SER A 4 21.40 -7.49 33.35
N GLY A 5 21.55 -8.28 32.29
CA GLY A 5 21.95 -7.82 30.98
C GLY A 5 20.78 -7.95 30.01
N ARG A 6 20.16 -6.83 29.64
CA ARG A 6 19.25 -6.77 28.48
C ARG A 6 19.71 -5.62 27.59
N LYS A 7 20.45 -5.96 26.54
CA LYS A 7 20.74 -5.05 25.41
C LYS A 7 19.97 -5.55 24.20
N HIS A 8 19.14 -4.67 23.67
CA HIS A 8 18.57 -4.76 22.33
C HIS A 8 19.65 -4.43 21.30
N THR A 9 19.79 -5.27 20.28
CA THR A 9 20.37 -4.90 18.97
C THR A 9 19.58 -5.66 17.91
N GLY A 10 18.83 -4.92 17.08
CA GLY A 10 18.14 -5.48 15.94
C GLY A 10 19.06 -5.66 14.74
N LYS A 11 18.67 -6.54 13.81
CA LYS A 11 18.67 -6.25 12.37
C LYS A 11 17.97 -7.34 11.55
N SER A 12 17.17 -6.85 10.61
CA SER A 12 16.99 -7.33 9.23
C SER A 12 16.28 -8.67 8.98
N GLY A 13 15.17 -8.59 8.26
CA GLY A 13 14.58 -9.71 7.53
C GLY A 13 13.18 -9.38 7.03
N LYS A 14 13.10 -8.62 5.92
CA LYS A 14 11.87 -8.51 5.12
C LYS A 14 11.53 -9.92 4.60
N THR A 15 10.35 -10.44 4.91
CA THR A 15 9.72 -11.52 4.13
C THR A 15 8.54 -10.92 3.39
N SER A 16 8.71 -10.88 2.07
CA SER A 16 7.70 -10.51 1.09
C SER A 16 6.44 -11.37 1.28
N VAL A 17 5.28 -10.71 1.32
CA VAL A 17 3.94 -11.32 1.33
C VAL A 17 3.40 -11.44 -0.11
N GLU A 18 4.26 -11.29 -1.13
CA GLU A 18 3.82 -11.34 -2.54
C GLU A 18 3.74 -12.76 -3.12
N ASP A 19 4.19 -13.79 -2.41
CA ASP A 19 4.31 -15.14 -2.99
C ASP A 19 3.14 -16.10 -2.66
N GLN A 20 2.07 -15.61 -2.02
CA GLN A 20 0.92 -16.45 -1.63
C GLN A 20 -0.39 -16.18 -2.39
N VAL A 21 -0.42 -15.24 -3.34
CA VAL A 21 -1.68 -14.85 -4.03
C VAL A 21 -1.80 -15.42 -5.45
N VAL A 22 -0.76 -16.04 -6.02
CA VAL A 22 -0.78 -16.45 -7.44
C VAL A 22 -1.26 -17.90 -7.66
N ARG A 23 -1.61 -18.66 -6.61
CA ARG A 23 -1.99 -20.08 -6.76
C ARG A 23 -3.48 -20.37 -6.57
N ALA A 24 -4.34 -19.64 -7.25
CA ALA A 24 -5.73 -20.05 -7.43
C ALA A 24 -6.19 -19.62 -8.82
N TYR A 25 -6.48 -20.61 -9.66
CA TYR A 25 -6.90 -20.52 -11.07
C TYR A 25 -5.78 -20.45 -12.10
N ASP A 26 -5.23 -21.63 -12.41
CA ASP A 26 -4.56 -21.89 -13.67
C ASP A 26 -5.41 -22.91 -14.45
N PHE A 27 -6.00 -22.48 -15.57
CA PHE A 27 -6.71 -23.34 -16.53
C PHE A 27 -6.00 -23.14 -17.87
N GLU A 28 -4.76 -23.62 -17.95
CA GLU A 28 -4.04 -23.75 -19.21
C GLU A 28 -4.73 -24.82 -20.07
N LYS A 29 -4.97 -24.41 -21.31
CA LYS A 29 -5.71 -25.12 -22.35
C LYS A 29 -5.00 -26.42 -22.74
N GLU A 30 -5.68 -27.54 -22.55
CA GLU A 30 -5.37 -28.77 -23.25
C GLU A 30 -6.05 -28.74 -24.63
N ASP A 31 -5.32 -28.24 -25.64
CA ASP A 31 -5.72 -28.32 -27.04
C ASP A 31 -4.99 -29.49 -27.73
N LYS A 32 -5.77 -30.57 -27.94
CA LYS A 32 -5.79 -31.46 -29.12
C LYS A 32 -4.87 -32.69 -29.21
N LYS A 33 -5.56 -33.79 -29.59
CA LYS A 33 -5.11 -35.07 -30.16
C LYS A 33 -4.51 -36.04 -29.13
N ASP A 34 -5.04 -37.24 -28.90
CA ASP A 34 -5.76 -38.18 -29.76
C ASP A 34 -6.76 -39.00 -28.94
N LEU A 35 -8.02 -39.08 -29.38
CA LEU A 35 -8.96 -40.10 -28.91
C LEU A 35 -9.35 -40.96 -30.11
N SER A 36 -8.51 -41.95 -30.38
CA SER A 36 -8.81 -43.10 -31.23
C SER A 36 -9.71 -44.05 -30.43
N GLY A 37 -11.02 -43.89 -30.58
CA GLY A 37 -12.02 -44.87 -30.16
C GLY A 37 -12.78 -45.33 -31.40
N SER A 38 -12.31 -46.38 -32.06
CA SER A 38 -13.12 -47.11 -33.04
C SER A 38 -13.69 -48.33 -32.35
N GLU A 39 -15.01 -48.34 -32.22
CA GLU A 39 -15.81 -49.46 -31.77
C GLU A 39 -15.71 -50.63 -32.77
N GLU A 40 -15.92 -51.82 -32.22
CA GLU A 40 -16.03 -53.09 -32.94
C GLU A 40 -17.12 -53.02 -34.01
N ASP A 41 -16.78 -53.41 -35.25
CA ASP A 41 -17.77 -53.87 -36.21
C ASP A 41 -17.55 -55.36 -36.47
N VAL A 42 -18.64 -56.05 -36.24
CA VAL A 42 -18.84 -57.49 -36.24
C VAL A 42 -19.25 -57.87 -37.65
N THR A 43 -18.70 -58.99 -38.12
CA THR A 43 -19.20 -59.81 -39.25
C THR A 43 -19.26 -59.16 -40.63
N GLU A 44 -18.46 -59.69 -41.56
CA GLU A 44 -19.09 -60.35 -42.71
C GLU A 44 -18.15 -61.40 -43.33
N GLY A 45 -18.62 -62.65 -43.28
CA GLY A 45 -17.95 -63.80 -43.84
C GLY A 45 -17.83 -63.67 -45.34
N LYS A 46 -16.61 -63.88 -45.84
CA LYS A 46 -16.35 -64.06 -47.26
C LYS A 46 -17.12 -65.28 -47.77
N THR A 47 -18.04 -64.98 -48.67
CA THR A 47 -18.80 -65.85 -49.56
C THR A 47 -18.02 -67.08 -50.05
N PRO A 48 -18.63 -68.28 -50.04
CA PRO A 48 -18.02 -69.47 -50.63
C PRO A 48 -18.10 -69.41 -52.16
N VAL A 49 -16.98 -69.73 -52.79
CA VAL A 49 -16.87 -70.01 -54.22
C VAL A 49 -17.66 -71.29 -54.50
N ILE A 50 -18.84 -71.14 -55.09
CA ILE A 50 -19.58 -72.24 -55.71
C ILE A 50 -19.38 -72.11 -57.22
N ASP A 51 -18.49 -72.96 -57.74
CA ASP A 51 -18.38 -73.27 -59.16
C ASP A 51 -19.59 -74.13 -59.56
N LYS A 52 -20.51 -73.54 -60.33
CA LYS A 52 -21.62 -74.25 -60.98
C LYS A 52 -21.60 -73.93 -62.45
N HIS A 53 -20.85 -74.74 -63.19
CA HIS A 53 -20.87 -74.76 -64.64
C HIS A 53 -22.20 -75.37 -65.14
N GLY A 54 -23.23 -74.52 -65.21
CA GLY A 54 -24.52 -74.83 -65.79
C GLY A 54 -24.48 -74.76 -67.32
N LYS A 55 -24.69 -75.91 -67.96
CA LYS A 55 -24.86 -76.11 -69.40
C LYS A 55 -25.76 -75.03 -70.04
N LYS A 56 -25.23 -74.37 -71.09
CA LYS A 56 -25.99 -73.63 -72.10
C LYS A 56 -27.19 -74.45 -72.58
N ARG A 57 -28.41 -73.92 -72.43
CA ARG A 57 -29.55 -74.23 -73.30
C ARG A 57 -29.91 -72.96 -74.05
N THR A 58 -29.67 -73.00 -75.35
CA THR A 58 -30.15 -72.03 -76.32
C THR A 58 -31.66 -72.23 -76.47
N SER A 59 -32.46 -71.21 -76.14
CA SER A 59 -33.84 -71.12 -76.62
C SER A 59 -34.02 -69.76 -77.27
N ALA A 60 -33.91 -69.75 -78.59
CA ALA A 60 -34.37 -68.66 -79.43
C ALA A 60 -35.90 -68.60 -79.31
N GLY A 61 -36.40 -67.53 -78.68
CA GLY A 61 -37.80 -67.15 -78.70
C GLY A 61 -37.86 -65.69 -79.12
N ILE A 62 -38.45 -65.44 -80.29
CA ILE A 62 -38.75 -64.11 -80.81
C ILE A 62 -39.66 -63.43 -79.78
N PHE A 63 -39.18 -62.35 -79.17
CA PHE A 63 -40.02 -61.42 -78.41
C PHE A 63 -39.79 -60.04 -79.00
N GLU A 64 -40.89 -59.39 -79.32
CA GLU A 64 -41.01 -58.09 -79.96
C GLU A 64 -40.31 -56.96 -79.17
N ASP A 65 -40.19 -55.82 -79.84
CA ASP A 65 -39.65 -54.52 -79.44
C ASP A 65 -40.35 -53.87 -78.21
N MET A 66 -40.50 -54.61 -77.11
CA MET A 66 -40.96 -54.11 -75.81
C MET A 66 -39.78 -53.82 -74.85
N GLY A 67 -38.58 -54.31 -75.16
CA GLY A 67 -37.38 -54.09 -74.34
C GLY A 67 -36.89 -52.64 -74.34
N GLY A 68 -37.05 -51.93 -75.47
CA GLY A 68 -36.66 -50.53 -75.62
C GLY A 68 -37.55 -49.55 -74.84
N GLU A 69 -38.86 -49.80 -74.79
CA GLU A 69 -39.80 -48.99 -74.00
C GLU A 69 -39.61 -49.18 -72.49
N VAL A 70 -39.44 -50.43 -72.03
CA VAL A 70 -39.16 -50.73 -70.62
C VAL A 70 -37.82 -50.11 -70.18
N GLN A 71 -36.79 -50.16 -71.02
CA GLN A 71 -35.50 -49.51 -70.78
C GLN A 71 -35.63 -47.99 -70.69
N ASN A 72 -36.35 -47.35 -71.62
CA ASN A 72 -36.61 -45.91 -71.59
C ASN A 72 -37.41 -45.48 -70.34
N MET A 73 -38.38 -46.29 -69.90
CA MET A 73 -39.10 -46.04 -68.66
C MET A 73 -38.15 -46.13 -67.45
N LEU A 74 -37.26 -47.13 -67.41
CA LEU A 74 -36.29 -47.31 -66.34
C LEU A 74 -35.28 -46.15 -66.26
N GLU A 75 -34.83 -45.64 -67.40
CA GLU A 75 -33.96 -44.47 -67.48
C GLU A 75 -34.65 -43.20 -66.97
N ARG A 76 -35.94 -43.00 -67.31
CA ARG A 76 -36.75 -41.91 -66.77
C ARG A 76 -36.93 -42.03 -65.26
N PHE A 77 -37.23 -43.23 -64.74
CA PHE A 77 -37.28 -43.49 -63.30
C PHE A 77 -35.93 -43.20 -62.62
N GLY A 78 -34.82 -43.62 -63.22
CA GLY A 78 -33.47 -43.33 -62.72
C GLY A 78 -33.16 -41.83 -62.68
N ALA A 79 -33.58 -41.07 -63.70
CA ALA A 79 -33.44 -39.61 -63.75
C ALA A 79 -34.26 -38.92 -62.65
N ASP A 80 -35.51 -39.35 -62.43
CA ASP A 80 -36.37 -38.81 -61.38
C ASP A 80 -35.86 -39.13 -59.97
N ILE A 81 -35.34 -40.35 -59.75
CA ILE A 81 -34.67 -40.73 -58.50
C ILE A 81 -33.46 -39.83 -58.25
N ASN A 82 -32.60 -39.63 -59.25
CA ASN A 82 -31.42 -38.76 -59.12
C ASN A 82 -31.82 -37.30 -58.84
N LYS A 83 -32.85 -36.79 -59.53
CA LYS A 83 -33.38 -35.44 -59.30
C LYS A 83 -33.94 -35.28 -57.89
N ALA A 84 -34.69 -36.25 -57.39
CA ALA A 84 -35.21 -36.26 -56.03
C ALA A 84 -34.08 -36.34 -54.99
N LEU A 85 -33.04 -37.14 -55.25
CA LEU A 85 -31.87 -37.27 -54.38
C LEU A 85 -31.08 -35.96 -54.30
N LEU A 86 -30.85 -35.29 -55.43
CA LEU A 86 -30.22 -33.96 -55.47
C LEU A 86 -31.06 -32.90 -54.75
N ALA A 87 -32.38 -32.89 -54.94
CA ALA A 87 -33.27 -31.97 -54.22
C ALA A 87 -33.24 -32.22 -52.71
N LYS A 88 -33.25 -33.48 -52.27
CA LYS A 88 -33.14 -33.87 -50.86
C LYS A 88 -31.79 -33.44 -50.28
N ARG A 89 -30.68 -33.65 -51.00
CA ARG A 89 -29.34 -33.20 -50.61
C ARG A 89 -29.31 -31.68 -50.42
N LYS A 90 -29.75 -30.91 -51.42
CA LYS A 90 -29.80 -29.44 -51.33
C LYS A 90 -30.65 -28.95 -50.16
N ARG A 91 -31.80 -29.59 -49.90
CA ARG A 91 -32.65 -29.26 -48.75
C ARG A 91 -31.94 -29.51 -47.42
N LEU A 92 -31.24 -30.64 -47.29
CA LEU A 92 -30.47 -30.97 -46.09
C LEU A 92 -29.30 -29.99 -45.90
N GLU A 93 -28.56 -29.66 -46.95
CA GLU A 93 -27.47 -28.68 -46.88
C GLU A 93 -27.97 -27.30 -46.42
N MET A 94 -29.08 -26.80 -46.99
CA MET A 94 -29.68 -25.53 -46.57
C MET A 94 -30.13 -25.57 -45.11
N TYR A 95 -30.81 -26.66 -44.69
CA TYR A 95 -31.27 -26.83 -43.31
C TYR A 95 -30.10 -26.89 -42.32
N THR A 96 -29.08 -27.68 -42.61
CA THR A 96 -27.86 -27.78 -41.79
C THR A 96 -27.16 -26.42 -41.69
N LYS A 97 -27.01 -25.69 -42.80
CA LYS A 97 -26.41 -24.35 -42.79
C LYS A 97 -27.19 -23.35 -41.94
N ALA A 98 -28.52 -23.34 -42.06
CA ALA A 98 -29.37 -22.47 -41.25
C ALA A 98 -29.31 -22.84 -39.76
N SER A 99 -29.28 -24.14 -39.45
CA SER A 99 -29.19 -24.65 -38.09
C SER A 99 -27.86 -24.30 -37.43
N LEU A 100 -26.73 -24.50 -38.13
CA LEU A 100 -25.40 -24.09 -37.65
C LEU A 100 -25.33 -22.57 -37.42
N LYS A 101 -25.84 -21.77 -38.36
CA LYS A 101 -25.87 -20.31 -38.19
C LYS A 101 -26.63 -19.90 -36.93
N THR A 102 -27.81 -20.49 -36.71
CA THR A 102 -28.64 -20.20 -35.54
C THR A 102 -27.97 -20.65 -34.25
N SER A 103 -27.33 -21.82 -34.26
CA SER A 103 -26.57 -22.33 -33.11
C SER A 103 -25.39 -21.41 -32.75
N ASN A 104 -24.59 -21.00 -33.74
CA ASN A 104 -23.47 -20.08 -33.52
C ASN A 104 -23.94 -18.74 -32.94
N GLN A 105 -25.04 -18.18 -33.46
CA GLN A 105 -25.61 -16.94 -32.92
C GLN A 105 -26.02 -17.06 -31.45
N LYS A 106 -26.57 -18.21 -31.04
CA LYS A 106 -26.89 -18.45 -29.62
C LYS A 106 -25.63 -18.52 -28.75
N ILE A 107 -24.59 -19.20 -29.22
CA ILE A 107 -23.31 -19.30 -28.51
C ILE A 107 -22.66 -17.91 -28.37
N GLU A 108 -22.62 -17.13 -29.45
CA GLU A 108 -22.11 -15.75 -29.45
C GLU A 108 -22.90 -14.85 -28.48
N HIS A 109 -24.22 -14.99 -28.45
CA HIS A 109 -25.06 -14.21 -27.54
C HIS A 109 -24.77 -14.53 -26.07
N VAL A 110 -24.64 -15.82 -25.71
CA VAL A 110 -24.27 -16.23 -24.35
C VAL A 110 -22.88 -15.70 -23.98
N TRP A 111 -21.91 -15.83 -24.88
CA TRP A 111 -20.56 -15.31 -24.68
C TRP A 111 -20.55 -13.80 -24.43
N LYS A 112 -21.24 -13.03 -25.28
CA LYS A 112 -21.35 -11.57 -25.15
C LYS A 112 -22.01 -11.17 -23.84
N THR A 113 -23.09 -11.84 -23.45
CA THR A 113 -23.79 -11.57 -22.19
C THR A 113 -22.88 -11.78 -20.99
N GLN A 114 -22.11 -12.87 -20.97
CA GLN A 114 -21.15 -13.13 -19.90
C GLN A 114 -20.01 -12.10 -19.87
N GLN A 115 -19.52 -11.68 -21.05
CA GLN A 115 -18.50 -10.63 -21.14
C GLN A 115 -19.01 -9.30 -20.56
N GLU A 116 -20.22 -8.90 -20.91
CA GLU A 116 -20.86 -7.68 -20.41
C GLU A 116 -21.07 -7.73 -18.89
N GLN A 117 -21.51 -8.88 -18.35
CA GLN A 117 -21.66 -9.07 -16.91
C GLN A 117 -20.32 -8.93 -16.16
N ARG A 118 -19.23 -9.52 -16.68
CA ARG A 118 -17.88 -9.37 -16.09
C ARG A 118 -17.38 -7.93 -16.16
N GLN A 119 -17.61 -7.25 -17.28
CA GLN A 119 -17.23 -5.84 -17.43
C GLN A 119 -18.00 -4.94 -16.46
N LYS A 120 -19.31 -5.17 -16.30
CA LYS A 120 -20.15 -4.43 -15.36
C LYS A 120 -19.66 -4.59 -13.93
N LEU A 121 -19.39 -5.82 -13.51
CA LEU A 121 -18.86 -6.10 -12.16
C LEU A 121 -17.52 -5.38 -11.95
N ASN A 122 -16.61 -5.45 -12.92
CA ASN A 122 -15.33 -4.76 -12.84
C ASN A 122 -15.50 -3.23 -12.72
N GLN A 123 -16.42 -2.63 -13.50
CA GLN A 123 -16.72 -1.20 -13.42
C GLN A 123 -17.27 -0.80 -12.05
N GLU A 124 -18.19 -1.58 -11.48
CA GLU A 124 -18.78 -1.32 -10.15
C GLU A 124 -17.69 -1.31 -9.07
N TYR A 125 -16.80 -2.31 -9.05
CA TYR A 125 -15.71 -2.36 -8.09
C TYR A 125 -14.65 -1.29 -8.34
N SER A 126 -14.32 -1.01 -9.60
CA SER A 126 -13.38 0.06 -9.96
C SER A 126 -13.86 1.43 -9.44
N GLN A 127 -15.16 1.71 -9.52
CA GLN A 127 -15.74 2.92 -8.96
C GLN A 127 -15.63 2.97 -7.42
N GLN A 128 -15.88 1.85 -6.74
CA GLN A 128 -15.71 1.77 -5.29
C GLN A 128 -14.25 2.01 -4.87
N PHE A 129 -13.29 1.38 -5.55
CA PHE A 129 -11.87 1.60 -5.30
C PHE A 129 -11.47 3.07 -5.56
N LEU A 130 -11.96 3.67 -6.64
CA LEU A 130 -11.69 5.07 -6.95
C LEU A 130 -12.21 6.01 -5.86
N ALA A 131 -13.41 5.75 -5.32
CA ALA A 131 -13.95 6.53 -4.21
C ALA A 131 -13.08 6.40 -2.94
N LEU A 132 -12.60 5.19 -2.64
CA LEU A 132 -11.69 4.95 -1.50
C LEU A 132 -10.36 5.67 -1.69
N PHE A 133 -9.77 5.61 -2.89
CA PHE A 133 -8.51 6.30 -3.16
C PHE A 133 -8.66 7.82 -3.10
N HIS A 134 -9.76 8.36 -3.59
CA HIS A 134 -10.03 9.79 -3.47
C HIS A 134 -10.19 10.23 -2.01
N GLN A 135 -10.93 9.46 -1.21
CA GLN A 135 -11.08 9.75 0.22
C GLN A 135 -9.74 9.67 0.95
N TRP A 136 -8.92 8.65 0.64
CA TRP A 136 -7.59 8.51 1.23
C TRP A 136 -6.68 9.69 0.86
N ASP A 137 -6.67 10.14 -0.39
CA ASP A 137 -5.89 11.30 -0.81
C ASP A 137 -6.29 12.57 -0.03
N ILE A 138 -7.60 12.81 0.13
CA ILE A 138 -8.11 13.92 0.96
C ILE A 138 -7.63 13.79 2.41
N ASP A 139 -7.67 12.60 2.99
CA ASP A 139 -7.30 12.40 4.39
C ASP A 139 -5.78 12.55 4.60
N VAL A 140 -4.96 12.18 3.61
CA VAL A 140 -3.51 12.44 3.59
C VAL A 140 -3.24 13.95 3.56
N GLN A 141 -3.91 14.69 2.67
CA GLN A 141 -3.77 16.15 2.59
C GLN A 141 -4.16 16.84 3.90
N LYS A 142 -5.27 16.41 4.52
CA LYS A 142 -5.68 16.92 5.84
C LYS A 142 -4.65 16.60 6.92
N ALA A 143 -4.05 15.42 6.91
CA ALA A 143 -3.01 15.06 7.86
C ALA A 143 -1.78 15.98 7.74
N GLU A 144 -1.37 16.28 6.51
CA GLU A 144 -0.26 17.21 6.21
C GLU A 144 -0.57 18.63 6.73
N GLU A 145 -1.79 19.14 6.53
CA GLU A 145 -2.19 20.44 7.09
C GLU A 145 -2.13 20.49 8.63
N GLN A 146 -2.50 19.39 9.30
CA GLN A 146 -2.43 19.32 10.76
C GLN A 146 -0.98 19.22 11.25
N GLU A 147 -0.14 18.49 10.54
CA GLU A 147 1.31 18.42 10.82
C GLU A 147 1.94 19.81 10.72
N GLU A 148 1.63 20.59 9.68
CA GLU A 148 2.16 21.94 9.51
C GLU A 148 1.72 22.88 10.65
N LYS A 149 0.46 22.81 11.07
CA LYS A 149 -0.04 23.57 12.23
C LYS A 149 0.71 23.22 13.50
N LEU A 150 0.93 21.93 13.76
CA LEU A 150 1.65 21.46 14.94
C LEU A 150 3.12 21.89 14.92
N ALA A 151 3.79 21.77 13.76
CA ALA A 151 5.16 22.21 13.57
C ALA A 151 5.31 23.71 13.83
N ASN A 152 4.36 24.52 13.35
CA ASN A 152 4.33 25.96 13.60
C ASN A 152 4.16 26.30 15.09
N LEU A 153 3.25 25.62 15.79
CA LEU A 153 3.06 25.81 17.23
C LEU A 153 4.32 25.43 18.02
N PHE A 154 4.93 24.29 17.67
CA PHE A 154 6.16 23.84 18.32
C PHE A 154 7.31 24.84 18.10
N ARG A 155 7.44 25.39 16.90
CA ARG A 155 8.43 26.43 16.59
C ARG A 155 8.22 27.70 17.43
N GLN A 156 6.96 28.13 17.62
CA GLN A 156 6.63 29.27 18.47
C GLN A 156 6.98 28.99 19.94
N GLN A 157 6.63 27.80 20.45
CA GLN A 157 6.93 27.40 21.82
C GLN A 157 8.43 27.26 22.07
N GLN A 158 9.19 26.76 21.09
CA GLN A 158 10.65 26.72 21.13
C GLN A 158 11.26 28.12 21.26
N LYS A 159 10.76 29.10 20.49
CA LYS A 159 11.20 30.51 20.61
C LYS A 159 10.90 31.09 21.98
N ALA A 160 9.68 30.89 22.50
CA ALA A 160 9.30 31.35 23.83
C ALA A 160 10.19 30.75 24.93
N PHE A 161 10.49 29.46 24.83
CA PHE A 161 11.38 28.77 25.78
C PHE A 161 12.81 29.31 25.73
N GLN A 162 13.36 29.51 24.53
CA GLN A 162 14.69 30.09 24.35
C GLN A 162 14.77 31.51 24.92
N GLN A 163 13.76 32.34 24.66
CA GLN A 163 13.68 33.70 25.20
C GLN A 163 13.61 33.70 26.73
N SER A 164 12.77 32.83 27.32
CA SER A 164 12.69 32.67 28.78
C SER A 164 14.05 32.31 29.39
N ARG A 165 14.77 31.37 28.78
CA ARG A 165 16.13 30.99 29.21
C ARG A 165 17.10 32.17 29.16
N ILE A 166 17.07 32.97 28.09
CA ILE A 166 17.91 34.18 27.97
C ILE A 166 17.60 35.16 29.10
N VAL A 167 16.32 35.44 29.34
CA VAL A 167 15.87 36.36 30.39
C VAL A 167 16.30 35.87 31.78
N GLN A 168 16.15 34.57 32.07
CA GLN A 168 16.59 34.01 33.36
C GLN A 168 18.10 34.14 33.56
N ASN A 169 18.91 33.82 32.55
CA ASN A 169 20.36 34.00 32.62
C ASN A 169 20.75 35.46 32.84
N GLN A 170 20.06 36.39 32.18
CA GLN A 170 20.30 37.81 32.36
C GLN A 170 19.94 38.27 33.77
N ARG A 171 18.81 37.82 34.33
CA ARG A 171 18.42 38.12 35.72
C ARG A 171 19.45 37.60 36.72
N LEU A 172 19.96 36.38 36.52
CA LEU A 172 21.01 35.82 37.37
C LEU A 172 22.29 36.66 37.32
N LYS A 173 22.68 37.14 36.13
CA LYS A 173 23.83 38.03 35.97
C LYS A 173 23.63 39.35 36.74
N THR A 174 22.45 39.94 36.65
CA THR A 174 22.11 41.17 37.40
C THR A 174 22.14 40.94 38.91
N ILE A 175 21.60 39.81 39.40
CA ILE A 175 21.66 39.47 40.84
C ILE A 175 23.10 39.34 41.31
N ARG A 176 23.96 38.64 40.54
CA ARG A 176 25.39 38.51 40.87
C ARG A 176 26.06 39.89 40.93
N GLN A 177 25.84 40.75 39.94
CA GLN A 177 26.43 42.09 39.92
C GLN A 177 25.97 42.95 41.10
N LEU A 178 24.69 42.86 41.48
CA LEU A 178 24.17 43.57 42.64
C LEU A 178 24.83 43.09 43.94
N TYR A 179 25.03 41.78 44.08
CA TYR A 179 25.73 41.20 45.23
C TYR A 179 27.19 41.66 45.30
N GLU A 180 27.91 41.64 44.18
CA GLU A 180 29.31 42.13 44.10
C GLU A 180 29.40 43.62 44.50
N GLN A 181 28.45 44.45 44.03
CA GLN A 181 28.38 45.86 44.43
C GLN A 181 28.07 46.06 45.91
N PHE A 182 27.17 45.25 46.47
CA PHE A 182 26.83 45.30 47.88
C PHE A 182 28.05 45.01 48.76
N ILE A 183 28.79 43.94 48.46
CA ILE A 183 30.02 43.59 49.20
C ILE A 183 31.05 44.72 49.11
N LYS A 184 31.30 45.24 47.91
CA LYS A 184 32.23 46.37 47.74
C LYS A 184 31.81 47.61 48.55
N SER A 185 30.51 47.92 48.56
CA SER A 185 29.99 49.06 49.32
C SER A 185 30.14 48.87 50.82
N MET A 186 30.00 47.63 51.32
CA MET A 186 30.26 47.28 52.72
C MET A 186 31.74 47.42 53.08
N GLU A 187 32.65 46.95 52.23
CA GLU A 187 34.10 47.11 52.42
C GLU A 187 34.52 48.59 52.45
N ASP A 188 33.94 49.41 51.58
CA ASP A 188 34.23 50.85 51.56
C ASP A 188 33.63 51.58 52.78
N LEU A 189 32.46 51.13 53.27
CA LEU A 189 31.86 51.63 54.50
C LEU A 189 32.72 51.28 55.73
N GLU A 190 33.24 50.06 55.81
CA GLU A 190 34.12 49.61 56.89
C GLU A 190 35.39 50.46 56.97
N LYS A 191 36.05 50.71 55.83
CA LYS A 191 37.21 51.63 55.77
C LYS A 191 36.89 53.04 56.25
N ASN A 192 35.70 53.55 55.92
CA ASN A 192 35.26 54.87 56.38
C ASN A 192 35.04 54.88 57.91
N HIS A 193 34.46 53.82 58.47
CA HIS A 193 34.29 53.67 59.91
C HIS A 193 35.64 53.58 60.65
N ASP A 194 36.62 52.87 60.10
CA ASP A 194 37.97 52.80 60.68
C ASP A 194 38.63 54.19 60.77
N ASN A 195 38.48 55.01 59.74
CA ASN A 195 38.98 56.38 59.72
C ASN A 195 38.29 57.25 60.78
N LEU A 196 36.95 57.16 60.89
CA LEU A 196 36.16 57.88 61.90
C LEU A 196 36.54 57.44 63.33
N LEU A 197 36.67 56.13 63.56
CA LEU A 197 37.07 55.57 64.85
C LEU A 197 38.47 56.02 65.25
N THR A 198 39.42 56.01 64.31
CA THR A 198 40.78 56.52 64.52
C THR A 198 40.76 58.00 64.89
N GLY A 199 39.93 58.80 64.20
CA GLY A 199 39.71 60.22 64.53
C GLY A 199 39.19 60.41 65.96
N ALA A 200 38.12 59.69 66.33
CA ALA A 200 37.54 59.76 67.67
C ALA A 200 38.51 59.31 68.77
N GLN A 201 39.28 58.24 68.54
CA GLN A 201 40.32 57.77 69.46
C GLN A 201 41.42 58.82 69.66
N ASN A 202 41.83 59.50 68.59
CA ASN A 202 42.83 60.55 68.67
C ASN A 202 42.33 61.76 69.48
N GLU A 203 41.08 62.18 69.30
CA GLU A 203 40.46 63.23 70.12
C GLU A 203 40.36 62.82 71.59
N LEU A 204 39.88 61.60 71.89
CA LEU A 204 39.83 61.09 73.26
C LEU A 204 41.22 61.09 73.92
N ARG A 205 42.27 60.71 73.18
CA ARG A 205 43.65 60.73 73.69
C ARG A 205 44.11 62.15 74.02
N LYS A 206 43.74 63.14 73.22
CA LYS A 206 44.03 64.56 73.50
C LYS A 206 43.27 65.03 74.75
N GLU A 207 41.99 64.70 74.89
CA GLU A 207 41.19 65.06 76.06
C GLU A 207 41.76 64.44 77.35
N MET A 208 42.14 63.16 77.32
CA MET A 208 42.78 62.49 78.45
C MET A 208 44.12 63.13 78.84
N ALA A 209 44.93 63.53 77.85
CA ALA A 209 46.19 64.24 78.10
C ALA A 209 45.96 65.64 78.71
N MET A 210 44.94 66.37 78.23
CA MET A 210 44.55 67.67 78.81
C MET A 210 44.05 67.52 80.25
N LEU A 211 43.25 66.49 80.52
CA LEU A 211 42.78 66.16 81.87
C LEU A 211 43.96 65.83 82.80
N GLN A 212 44.87 64.96 82.37
CA GLN A 212 46.07 64.62 83.15
C GLN A 212 46.93 65.86 83.46
N LYS A 213 47.15 66.72 82.46
CA LYS A 213 47.88 67.98 82.64
C LYS A 213 47.18 68.89 83.66
N LYS A 214 45.85 69.01 83.57
CA LYS A 214 45.04 69.81 84.50
C LYS A 214 45.18 69.30 85.94
N ILE A 215 45.03 67.99 86.16
CA ILE A 215 45.21 67.36 87.49
C ILE A 215 46.61 67.65 88.06
N MET A 216 47.67 67.52 87.24
CA MET A 216 49.05 67.83 87.68
C MET A 216 49.24 69.30 88.08
N MET A 217 48.69 70.24 87.30
CA MET A 217 48.80 71.68 87.63
C MET A 217 48.05 72.04 88.92
N GLU A 218 46.85 71.50 89.13
CA GLU A 218 46.03 71.76 90.31
C GLU A 218 46.64 71.17 91.59
N THR A 219 47.19 69.96 91.52
CA THR A 219 47.85 69.31 92.67
C THR A 219 49.17 69.96 93.08
N VAL A 220 49.99 70.42 92.13
CA VAL A 220 51.25 71.15 92.44
C VAL A 220 50.97 72.54 93.02
N SER A 221 49.93 73.23 92.53
CA SER A 221 49.52 74.54 93.07
C SER A 221 49.04 74.43 94.53
N HIS A 222 48.45 73.30 94.91
CA HIS A 222 47.99 73.02 96.28
C HIS A 222 49.14 72.78 97.28
N TYR A 223 50.34 72.42 96.80
CA TYR A 223 51.57 72.25 97.59
C TYR A 223 52.42 73.53 97.70
N ILE A 224 52.17 74.56 96.89
CA ILE A 224 52.89 75.84 96.92
C ILE A 224 52.12 76.91 97.73
N LEU A 225 50.82 76.68 97.99
CA LEU A 225 49.94 77.56 98.77
C LEU A 225 49.70 77.07 100.22
N ASN A 226 50.42 76.04 100.67
CA ASN A 226 50.56 75.63 102.08
C ASN A 226 52.06 75.62 102.44
#